data_AF-A0A950CNE2-F1
#
_entry.id   AF-A0A950CNE2-F1
#
_cell.length_a   1.000
_cell.length_b   1.000
_cell.length_c   1.000
_cell.angle_alpha   90.00
_cell.angle_beta   90.00
_cell.angle_gamma   90.00
#
_symmetry.space_group_name_H-M   'P 1'
#
loop_
_entity.id
_entity.type
_entity.pdbx_description
1 polymer ?
#
loop_
_entity_poly.entity_id
_entity_poly.type
_entity_poly.pdbx_seq_one_letter_code
_entity_poly.pdbx_strand_id
1 'polypeptide(L)'
;DAQAEKDYAEHLEYVYNKCVHIADEFADAPGYRTEATIRAGLRGQGGNAAAMFRKGLKWKDFVDRAYVIAGSPATVRDKLSWVLKDLKVGQLMALQQIGSMPKHLVLKNTELFAKEVMPSIKKIWDEEWEDRWSPRPLPGNQRAVAGQAEAR
;
A
#
# COMPACT_ATOMS: atom_id res chain seq x y z
N ASP A 1 1.63 0.25 -19.12
CA ASP A 1 1.32 1.40 -18.23
C ASP A 1 -0.07 1.96 -18.49
N ALA A 2 -0.41 2.33 -19.73
CA ALA A 2 -1.74 2.85 -20.08
C ALA A 2 -2.93 1.94 -19.69
N GLN A 3 -2.76 0.60 -19.72
CA GLN A 3 -3.83 -0.31 -19.27
C GLN A 3 -4.11 -0.19 -17.76
N ALA A 4 -3.09 0.06 -16.95
CA ALA A 4 -3.26 0.22 -15.51
C ALA A 4 -4.08 1.47 -15.19
N GLU A 5 -3.87 2.56 -15.93
CA GLU A 5 -4.69 3.77 -15.80
C GLU A 5 -6.16 3.48 -16.10
N LYS A 6 -6.45 2.81 -17.22
CA LYS A 6 -7.82 2.46 -17.60
C LYS A 6 -8.51 1.58 -16.56
N ASP A 7 -7.79 0.61 -16.00
CA ASP A 7 -8.37 -0.37 -15.08
C ASP A 7 -8.51 0.16 -13.65
N TYR A 8 -7.62 1.05 -13.20
CA TYR A 8 -7.51 1.40 -11.78
C TYR A 8 -7.74 2.88 -11.45
N ALA A 9 -7.72 3.80 -12.42
CA ALA A 9 -7.83 5.24 -12.13
C ALA A 9 -9.12 5.63 -11.42
N GLU A 10 -10.27 5.13 -11.88
CA GLU A 10 -11.57 5.44 -11.26
C GLU A 10 -11.60 5.04 -9.78
N HIS A 11 -11.02 3.89 -9.43
CA HIS A 11 -11.00 3.38 -8.07
C HIS A 11 -10.11 4.21 -7.14
N LEU A 12 -8.99 4.72 -7.67
CA LEU A 12 -8.12 5.64 -6.93
C LEU A 12 -8.78 7.00 -6.74
N GLU A 13 -9.38 7.54 -7.80
CA GLU A 13 -10.13 8.79 -7.71
C GLU A 13 -11.28 8.69 -6.71
N TYR A 14 -11.99 7.56 -6.69
CA TYR A 14 -13.04 7.30 -5.69
C TYR A 14 -12.50 7.38 -4.27
N VAL A 15 -11.41 6.70 -3.95
CA VAL A 15 -10.83 6.73 -2.59
C VAL A 15 -10.34 8.12 -2.23
N TYR A 16 -9.42 8.68 -3.04
CA TYR A 16 -8.71 9.90 -2.67
C TYR A 16 -9.59 11.16 -2.75
N ASN A 17 -10.55 11.20 -3.67
CA ASN A 17 -11.41 12.36 -3.84
C ASN A 17 -12.76 12.24 -3.11
N LYS A 18 -13.20 11.05 -2.66
CA LYS A 18 -14.50 10.88 -1.98
C LYS A 18 -14.44 10.25 -0.59
N CYS A 19 -13.46 9.37 -0.31
CA CYS A 19 -13.45 8.61 0.95
C CYS A 19 -12.54 9.21 2.04
N VAL A 20 -11.52 9.98 1.68
CA VAL A 20 -10.57 10.59 2.65
C VAL A 20 -10.91 12.04 3.01
N HIS A 21 -12.20 12.31 3.20
CA HIS A 21 -12.68 13.59 3.76
C HIS A 21 -12.67 13.53 5.28
N ILE A 22 -11.58 14.02 5.87
CA ILE A 22 -11.50 14.26 7.31
C ILE A 22 -11.66 15.77 7.49
N ALA A 23 -12.60 16.20 8.34
CA ALA A 23 -12.69 17.61 8.70
C ALA A 23 -11.42 18.00 9.47
N ASP A 24 -10.91 19.22 9.26
CA ASP A 24 -9.60 19.63 9.78
C ASP A 24 -9.53 19.52 11.32
N GLU A 25 -10.66 19.68 12.00
CA GLU A 25 -10.80 19.54 13.45
C GLU A 25 -10.57 18.09 13.93
N PHE A 26 -10.76 17.10 13.06
CA PHE A 26 -10.55 15.68 13.33
C PHE A 26 -9.28 15.12 12.68
N ALA A 27 -8.48 15.95 12.02
CA ALA A 27 -7.24 15.51 11.38
C ALA A 27 -6.16 15.12 12.40
N ASP A 28 -6.20 15.72 13.59
CA ASP A 28 -5.31 15.39 14.70
C ASP A 28 -5.98 14.41 15.69
N ALA A 29 -5.20 13.47 16.23
CA ALA A 29 -5.67 12.54 17.24
C ALA A 29 -6.02 13.26 18.56
N PRO A 30 -7.19 13.02 19.16
CA PRO A 30 -7.56 13.66 20.42
C PRO A 30 -6.67 13.16 21.58
N GLY A 31 -6.27 14.07 22.46
CA GLY A 31 -5.78 13.74 23.81
C GLY A 31 -4.27 13.58 24.03
N TYR A 32 -3.41 13.73 23.01
CA TYR A 32 -1.96 13.45 23.16
C TYR A 32 -1.04 14.67 23.07
N ARG A 33 -1.58 15.89 22.96
CA ARG A 33 -0.78 17.11 22.81
C ARG A 33 -1.23 18.19 23.77
N THR A 34 -0.27 18.88 24.37
CA THR A 34 -0.53 20.11 25.13
C THR A 34 -0.91 21.23 24.16
N GLU A 35 -1.57 22.28 24.64
CA GLU A 35 -1.89 23.47 23.85
C GLU A 35 -0.64 24.06 23.17
N ALA A 36 0.49 24.08 23.88
CA ALA A 36 1.77 24.54 23.34
C ALA A 36 2.24 23.69 22.14
N THR A 37 2.13 22.36 22.21
CA THR A 37 2.48 21.46 21.11
C THR A 37 1.54 21.62 19.92
N ILE A 38 0.25 21.82 20.15
CA ILE A 38 -0.72 22.10 19.08
C ILE A 38 -0.38 23.42 18.38
N ARG A 39 -0.11 24.49 19.16
CA ARG A 39 0.29 25.81 18.63
C ARG A 39 1.61 25.76 17.85
N ALA A 40 2.54 24.92 18.27
CA ALA A 40 3.80 24.67 17.55
C ALA A 40 3.58 23.84 16.27
N GLY A 41 2.72 22.81 16.33
CA GLY A 41 2.39 21.93 15.19
C GLY A 41 1.66 22.67 14.07
N LEU A 42 0.71 23.54 14.43
CA LEU A 42 0.02 24.44 13.49
C LEU A 42 0.99 25.37 12.73
N ARG A 43 2.15 25.68 13.32
CA ARG A 43 3.21 26.49 12.69
C ARG A 43 4.23 25.64 11.90
N GLY A 44 4.47 24.40 12.32
CA GLY A 44 5.55 23.54 11.82
C GLY A 44 5.18 22.61 10.66
N GLN A 45 3.91 22.24 10.52
CA GLN A 45 3.43 21.43 9.38
C GLN A 45 2.32 22.16 8.64
N GLY A 46 2.73 23.00 7.68
CA GLY A 46 1.91 23.59 6.61
C GLY A 46 0.40 23.40 6.71
N GLY A 47 -0.23 24.08 7.67
CA GLY A 47 -1.66 23.99 8.03
C GLY A 47 -2.63 24.56 6.99
N ASN A 48 -2.31 24.40 5.71
CA ASN A 48 -3.16 24.66 4.55
C ASN A 48 -2.68 23.91 3.31
N ALA A 49 -1.42 23.46 3.26
CA ALA A 49 -0.88 22.69 2.14
C ALA A 49 -1.55 21.31 2.03
N ALA A 50 -1.61 20.56 3.13
CA ALA A 50 -2.14 19.19 3.12
C ALA A 50 -3.64 19.12 2.76
N ALA A 51 -4.43 20.13 3.11
CA ALA A 51 -5.86 20.23 2.78
C ALA A 51 -6.09 20.72 1.33
N MET A 52 -5.27 21.65 0.83
CA MET A 52 -5.36 22.18 -0.53
C MET A 52 -4.93 21.16 -1.61
N PHE A 53 -4.05 20.21 -1.29
CA PHE A 53 -3.52 19.27 -2.27
C PHE A 53 -4.35 18.00 -2.51
N ARG A 54 -5.45 17.78 -1.76
CA ARG A 54 -6.25 16.54 -1.84
C ARG A 54 -7.50 16.64 -2.70
N LYS A 55 -7.81 17.79 -3.28
CA LYS A 55 -9.02 17.98 -4.10
C LYS A 55 -8.73 17.79 -5.59
N GLY A 56 -9.41 16.83 -6.21
CA GLY A 56 -9.38 16.65 -7.67
C GLY A 56 -8.13 15.95 -8.20
N LEU A 57 -7.46 15.15 -7.37
CA LEU A 57 -6.30 14.37 -7.80
C LEU A 57 -6.68 13.43 -8.94
N LYS A 58 -5.81 13.36 -9.96
CA LYS A 58 -5.94 12.47 -11.11
C LYS A 58 -4.87 11.40 -11.11
N TRP A 59 -5.02 10.40 -11.98
CA TRP A 59 -4.08 9.29 -12.14
C TRP A 59 -2.61 9.71 -12.11
N LYS A 60 -2.27 10.72 -12.92
CA LYS A 60 -0.91 11.25 -13.01
C LYS A 60 -0.39 11.77 -11.66
N ASP A 61 -1.20 12.49 -10.90
CA ASP A 61 -0.81 12.96 -9.57
C ASP A 61 -0.55 11.81 -8.61
N PHE A 62 -1.36 10.75 -8.66
CA PHE A 62 -1.18 9.58 -7.78
C PHE A 62 0.16 8.88 -8.04
N VAL A 63 0.53 8.75 -9.31
CA VAL A 63 1.77 8.07 -9.73
C VAL A 63 3.00 8.95 -9.53
N ASP A 64 2.94 10.24 -9.92
CA ASP A 64 4.08 11.16 -9.87
C ASP A 64 4.46 11.52 -8.43
N ARG A 65 3.46 11.69 -7.55
CA ARG A 65 3.68 12.00 -6.13
C ARG A 65 3.86 10.75 -5.27
N ALA A 66 3.96 9.58 -5.90
CA ALA A 66 4.16 8.28 -5.25
C ALA A 66 3.09 7.92 -4.18
N TYR A 67 1.86 8.42 -4.31
CA TYR A 67 0.74 7.93 -3.50
C TYR A 67 0.47 6.44 -3.78
N VAL A 68 0.64 6.04 -5.04
CA VAL A 68 0.53 4.66 -5.49
C VAL A 68 1.66 4.31 -6.44
N ILE A 69 2.09 3.04 -6.41
CA ILE A 69 2.97 2.47 -7.41
C ILE A 69 2.09 1.72 -8.41
N ALA A 70 1.86 2.32 -9.58
CA ALA A 70 1.03 1.74 -10.62
C ALA A 70 1.71 1.77 -11.99
N GLY A 71 1.40 0.79 -12.84
CA GLY A 71 1.98 0.63 -14.16
C GLY A 71 1.88 -0.82 -14.64
N SER A 72 2.70 -1.18 -15.62
CA SER A 72 2.94 -2.56 -16.01
C SER A 72 3.68 -3.32 -14.90
N PRO A 73 3.65 -4.66 -14.90
CA PRO A 73 4.42 -5.43 -13.91
C PRO A 73 5.91 -5.09 -13.91
N ALA A 74 6.51 -4.80 -15.07
CA ALA A 74 7.91 -4.36 -15.16
C ALA A 74 8.13 -3.02 -14.45
N THR A 75 7.32 -2.01 -14.75
CA THR A 75 7.38 -0.68 -14.11
C THR A 75 7.21 -0.79 -12.59
N VAL A 76 6.29 -1.65 -12.13
CA VAL A 76 6.04 -1.86 -10.69
C VAL A 76 7.22 -2.56 -10.03
N ARG A 77 7.84 -3.56 -10.66
CA ARG A 77 9.07 -4.20 -10.16
C ARG A 77 10.18 -3.17 -9.98
N ASP A 78 10.48 -2.38 -11.01
CA ASP A 78 11.60 -1.44 -10.98
C ASP A 78 11.41 -0.39 -9.88
N LYS A 79 10.19 0.18 -9.79
CA LYS A 79 9.85 1.15 -8.75
C LYS A 79 9.92 0.55 -7.35
N LEU A 80 9.35 -0.64 -7.14
CA LEU A 80 9.41 -1.31 -5.84
C LEU A 80 10.85 -1.69 -5.47
N SER A 81 11.63 -2.23 -6.40
CA SER A 81 13.04 -2.56 -6.15
C SER A 81 13.85 -1.34 -5.75
N TRP A 82 13.61 -0.19 -6.40
CA TRP A 82 14.24 1.07 -6.00
C TRP A 82 13.82 1.50 -4.58
N VAL A 83 12.51 1.58 -4.30
CA VAL A 83 11.99 2.00 -2.97
C VAL A 83 12.50 1.09 -1.85
N LEU A 84 12.45 -0.23 -2.05
CA LEU A 84 12.85 -1.20 -1.03
C LEU A 84 14.33 -1.03 -0.71
N LYS A 85 15.19 -0.87 -1.72
CA LYS A 85 16.65 -0.72 -1.53
C LYS A 85 17.04 0.62 -0.93
N ASP A 86 16.36 1.69 -1.31
CA ASP A 86 16.62 3.06 -0.83
C ASP A 86 16.21 3.22 0.63
N LEU A 87 14.98 2.80 0.97
CA LEU A 87 14.45 2.88 2.33
C LEU A 87 14.84 1.70 3.24
N LYS A 88 15.60 0.73 2.73
CA LYS A 88 16.01 -0.50 3.44
C LYS A 88 14.82 -1.26 4.06
N VAL A 89 13.78 -1.47 3.26
CA VAL A 89 12.53 -2.11 3.71
C VAL A 89 12.68 -3.62 3.76
N GLY A 90 12.58 -4.21 4.95
CA GLY A 90 12.62 -5.67 5.15
C GLY A 90 11.28 -6.38 4.93
N GLN A 91 10.16 -5.74 5.29
CA GLN A 91 8.81 -6.31 5.14
C GLN A 91 7.89 -5.32 4.42
N LEU A 92 7.27 -5.77 3.32
CA LEU A 92 6.35 -4.98 2.52
C LEU A 92 4.92 -5.50 2.72
N MET A 93 4.04 -4.65 3.27
CA MET A 93 2.61 -4.89 3.25
C MET A 93 2.02 -4.28 1.98
N ALA A 94 1.56 -5.13 1.07
CA ALA A 94 1.02 -4.70 -0.21
C ALA A 94 -0.53 -4.73 -0.19
N LEU A 95 -1.16 -3.57 -0.39
CA LEU A 95 -2.61 -3.47 -0.56
C LEU A 95 -2.94 -3.59 -2.06
N GLN A 96 -3.45 -4.76 -2.47
CA GLN A 96 -3.79 -5.04 -3.88
C GLN A 96 -5.24 -4.74 -4.23
N GLN A 97 -6.04 -4.45 -3.20
CA GLN A 97 -7.41 -4.01 -3.26
C GLN A 97 -7.49 -2.56 -2.79
N ILE A 98 -8.17 -1.71 -3.57
CA ILE A 98 -8.37 -0.31 -3.19
C ILE A 98 -9.74 0.17 -3.66
N GLY A 99 -10.43 0.90 -2.78
CA GLY A 99 -11.66 1.62 -3.14
C GLY A 99 -12.79 0.74 -3.64
N SER A 100 -13.36 1.16 -4.77
CA SER A 100 -14.53 0.55 -5.41
C SER A 100 -14.16 -0.60 -6.36
N MET A 101 -12.96 -1.17 -6.26
CA MET A 101 -12.52 -2.23 -7.17
C MET A 101 -13.47 -3.45 -7.13
N PRO A 102 -14.05 -3.87 -8.28
CA PRO A 102 -14.84 -5.08 -8.35
C PRO A 102 -13.95 -6.32 -8.16
N LYS A 103 -14.55 -7.43 -7.69
CA LYS A 103 -13.85 -8.68 -7.37
C LYS A 103 -12.88 -9.15 -8.45
N HIS A 104 -13.28 -9.09 -9.73
CA HIS A 104 -12.44 -9.56 -10.83
C HIS A 104 -11.17 -8.71 -11.02
N LEU A 105 -11.23 -7.40 -10.78
CA LEU A 105 -10.04 -6.52 -10.84
C LEU A 105 -9.12 -6.73 -9.65
N VAL A 106 -9.67 -6.98 -8.45
CA VAL A 106 -8.87 -7.33 -7.27
C VAL A 106 -8.11 -8.63 -7.51
N LEU A 107 -8.79 -9.65 -8.02
CA LEU A 107 -8.17 -10.95 -8.34
C LEU A 107 -7.10 -10.79 -9.43
N LYS A 108 -7.39 -10.07 -10.51
CA LYS A 108 -6.41 -9.76 -11.57
C LYS A 108 -5.17 -9.07 -11.01
N ASN A 109 -5.33 -8.02 -10.19
CA ASN A 109 -4.20 -7.28 -9.62
C ASN A 109 -3.36 -8.17 -8.71
N THR A 110 -4.02 -8.95 -7.85
CA THR A 110 -3.37 -9.88 -6.91
C THR A 110 -2.60 -10.97 -7.65
N GLU A 111 -3.18 -11.54 -8.70
CA GLU A 111 -2.56 -12.58 -9.52
C GLU A 111 -1.33 -12.04 -10.27
N LEU A 112 -1.45 -10.87 -10.90
CA LEU A 112 -0.34 -10.21 -11.59
C LEU A 112 0.80 -9.90 -10.61
N PHE A 113 0.49 -9.34 -9.43
CA PHE A 113 1.50 -9.08 -8.42
C PHE A 113 2.20 -10.37 -7.97
N ALA A 114 1.43 -11.42 -7.67
CA ALA A 114 1.98 -12.69 -7.19
C ALA A 114 2.87 -13.40 -8.23
N LYS A 115 2.48 -13.36 -9.51
CA LYS A 115 3.21 -14.07 -10.59
C LYS A 115 4.37 -13.24 -11.15
N GLU A 116 4.15 -11.97 -11.41
CA GLU A 116 5.08 -11.16 -12.21
C GLU A 116 5.98 -10.25 -11.36
N VAL A 117 5.57 -9.90 -10.13
CA VAL A 117 6.26 -8.87 -9.33
C VAL A 117 6.94 -9.49 -8.10
N MET A 118 6.16 -10.19 -7.28
CA MET A 118 6.59 -10.78 -6.01
C MET A 118 7.86 -11.66 -6.11
N PRO A 119 8.06 -12.51 -7.16
CA PRO A 119 9.24 -13.37 -7.23
C PRO A 119 10.57 -12.60 -7.34
N SER A 120 10.54 -11.43 -7.98
CA SER A 120 11.72 -10.57 -8.10
C SER A 120 12.03 -9.82 -6.81
N ILE A 121 10.98 -9.40 -6.10
CA ILE A 121 11.09 -8.60 -4.87
C ILE A 121 11.56 -9.44 -3.70
N LYS A 122 11.07 -10.67 -3.57
CA LYS A 122 11.43 -11.56 -2.44
C LYS A 122 12.93 -11.82 -2.35
N LYS A 123 13.64 -11.77 -3.48
CA LYS A 123 15.07 -12.09 -3.56
C LYS A 123 15.99 -10.91 -3.26
N ILE A 124 15.47 -9.71 -3.02
CA ILE A 124 16.28 -8.49 -2.91
C ILE A 124 17.29 -8.56 -1.75
N TRP A 125 16.92 -9.24 -0.66
CA TRP A 125 17.72 -9.26 0.57
C TRP A 125 18.32 -10.64 0.91
N ASP A 126 18.07 -11.67 0.09
CA ASP A 126 18.42 -13.07 0.40
C ASP A 126 19.92 -13.29 0.67
N GLU A 127 20.79 -12.49 0.04
CA GLU A 127 22.25 -12.61 0.19
C GLU A 127 22.82 -11.81 1.37
N GLU A 128 22.11 -10.76 1.81
CA GLU A 128 22.63 -9.79 2.78
C GLU A 128 21.99 -9.93 4.16
N TRP A 129 20.71 -10.34 4.24
CA TRP A 129 19.93 -10.29 5.48
C TRP A 129 19.15 -11.58 5.73
N GLU A 130 19.14 -11.99 7.00
CA GLU A 130 18.33 -13.11 7.47
C GLU A 130 16.98 -12.61 8.01
N ASP A 131 15.87 -13.11 7.45
CA ASP A 131 14.53 -12.83 7.97
C ASP A 131 14.22 -13.65 9.24
N ARG A 132 14.25 -12.99 10.40
CA ARG A 132 13.97 -13.59 11.70
C ARG A 132 12.55 -13.34 12.21
N TRP A 133 11.81 -12.45 11.56
CA TRP A 133 10.57 -11.89 12.13
C TRP A 133 9.32 -12.31 11.38
N SER A 134 9.44 -12.71 10.11
CA SER A 134 8.27 -13.22 9.40
C SER A 134 7.79 -14.55 9.98
N PRO A 135 6.47 -14.74 10.10
CA PRO A 135 5.91 -16.00 10.59
C PRO A 135 6.37 -17.14 9.70
N ARG A 136 7.01 -18.14 10.31
CA ARG A 136 7.36 -19.39 9.62
C ARG A 136 6.12 -20.26 9.54
N PRO A 137 5.79 -20.82 8.37
CA PRO A 137 4.65 -21.73 8.29
C PRO A 137 4.95 -22.96 9.14
N LEU A 138 3.92 -23.54 9.77
CA LEU A 138 4.07 -24.74 10.58
C LEU A 138 4.79 -25.85 9.80
N PRO A 139 5.55 -26.74 10.46
CA PRO A 139 6.05 -27.96 9.84
C PRO A 139 4.93 -28.69 9.08
N GLY A 140 5.24 -29.30 7.94
CA GLY A 140 4.22 -29.89 7.06
C GLY A 140 3.32 -30.91 7.76
N ASN A 141 3.88 -31.67 8.72
CA ASN A 141 3.16 -32.64 9.55
C ASN A 141 2.25 -32.01 10.63
N GLN A 142 2.34 -30.70 10.86
CA GLN A 142 1.50 -29.95 11.80
C GLN A 142 0.46 -29.07 11.09
N ARG A 143 0.46 -29.06 9.76
CA ARG A 143 -0.54 -28.32 8.97
C ARG A 143 -1.80 -29.15 8.83
N ALA A 144 -2.97 -28.55 9.08
CA ALA A 144 -4.24 -29.18 8.78
C ALA A 144 -4.38 -29.43 7.27
N VAL A 145 -4.82 -30.62 6.89
CA VAL A 145 -5.15 -30.95 5.50
C VAL A 145 -6.65 -30.66 5.29
N ALA A 146 -6.97 -29.82 4.32
CA ALA A 146 -8.37 -29.53 3.98
C ALA A 146 -9.13 -30.83 3.68
N GLY A 147 -10.22 -31.08 4.41
CA GLY A 147 -11.04 -32.28 4.25
C GLY A 147 -10.74 -33.42 5.24
N GLN A 148 -9.71 -33.30 6.10
CA GLN A 148 -9.53 -34.20 7.24
C GLN A 148 -10.39 -33.72 8.42
N ALA A 149 -11.69 -33.99 8.38
CA ALA A 149 -12.47 -34.04 9.62
C ALA A 149 -12.09 -35.35 10.33
N GLU A 150 -11.52 -35.26 11.53
CA GLU A 150 -11.37 -36.43 12.40
C GLU A 150 -12.76 -37.02 12.62
N ALA A 151 -12.96 -38.27 12.20
CA ALA A 151 -14.15 -39.03 12.51
C ALA A 151 -14.23 -39.15 14.05
N ARG A 152 -15.14 -38.39 14.64
CA ARG A 152 -15.54 -38.53 16.05
C ARG A 152 -16.57 -39.65 16.18
#